data_AF-A0A096W1K1-F1
#
_entry.id   AF-A0A096W1K1-F1
#
_cell.length_a   1.000
_cell.length_b   1.000
_cell.length_c   1.000
_cell.angle_alpha   90.00
_cell.angle_beta   90.00
_cell.angle_gamma   90.00
#
_symmetry.space_group_name_H-M   'P 1'
#
loop_
_entity.id
_entity.type
_entity.pdbx_description
1 polymer ?
#
loop_
_entity_poly.entity_id
_entity_poly.type
_entity_poly.pdbx_seq_one_letter_code
_entity_poly.pdbx_strand_id
1 'polypeptide(L)'
;MFMLLACSELGSGQQQQNVDNIEMSIYDKMFENMDVNSLLKNHRLVDSYLKCFLNEGSCTHIGHEVKMMIPEVIKSRCGTCGENQMRALKAGLRLFIVLRPDDWQRFLDVYDPDRKEWPHIKAFMDSDD
;
A
#
# COMPACT_ATOMS: atom_id res chain seq x y z
N MET A 1 58.23 39.73 -5.85
CA MET A 1 57.38 38.92 -4.97
C MET A 1 56.57 37.97 -5.85
N PHE A 2 57.23 36.93 -6.33
CA PHE A 2 56.65 35.87 -7.16
C PHE A 2 55.91 34.91 -6.22
N MET A 3 54.57 34.95 -6.18
CA MET A 3 53.79 33.84 -5.63
C MET A 3 53.45 32.89 -6.77
N LEU A 4 54.18 31.78 -6.76
CA LEU A 4 54.02 30.62 -7.61
C LEU A 4 52.72 29.86 -7.27
N LEU A 5 52.03 29.44 -8.33
CA LEU A 5 51.51 28.08 -8.59
C LEU A 5 50.63 27.40 -7.52
N ALA A 6 49.36 27.14 -7.87
CA ALA A 6 48.95 25.83 -8.40
C ALA A 6 47.42 25.79 -8.63
N CYS A 7 47.00 25.75 -9.90
CA CYS A 7 45.72 25.12 -10.24
C CYS A 7 45.83 23.64 -9.90
N SER A 8 44.99 23.15 -9.00
CA SER A 8 44.74 21.72 -8.82
C SER A 8 43.31 21.44 -9.28
N GLU A 9 43.20 20.85 -10.47
CA GLU A 9 41.97 20.22 -10.92
C GLU A 9 41.67 19.03 -10.00
N LEU A 10 40.48 18.99 -9.43
CA LEU A 10 39.85 17.75 -8.99
C LEU A 10 38.49 17.65 -9.67
N GLY A 11 38.53 17.20 -10.92
CA GLY A 11 37.45 16.38 -11.45
C GLY A 11 37.63 14.95 -10.95
N SER A 12 36.80 14.51 -10.01
CA SER A 12 36.47 13.09 -9.77
C SER A 12 35.18 13.05 -8.96
N GLY A 13 34.18 12.32 -9.45
CA GLY A 13 32.84 12.29 -8.86
C GLY A 13 32.69 11.45 -7.59
N GLN A 14 31.47 11.57 -7.03
CA GLN A 14 30.78 10.72 -6.03
C GLN A 14 31.34 10.87 -4.58
N GLN A 15 30.57 11.03 -3.50
CA GLN A 15 29.29 10.40 -3.15
C GLN A 15 28.39 11.28 -2.24
N GLN A 16 27.11 11.16 -2.55
CA GLN A 16 25.86 11.46 -1.85
C GLN A 16 25.84 11.11 -0.34
N GLN A 17 25.34 12.02 0.52
CA GLN A 17 24.69 11.75 1.82
C GLN A 17 23.81 12.96 2.19
N ASN A 18 22.56 12.92 2.66
CA ASN A 18 21.59 11.87 2.92
C ASN A 18 20.29 12.62 3.34
N VAL A 19 19.21 12.62 2.53
CA VAL A 19 17.88 13.10 2.96
C VAL A 19 16.86 12.00 2.71
N ASP A 20 17.19 10.77 3.09
CA ASP A 20 16.24 9.68 3.16
C ASP A 20 16.26 9.12 4.58
N ASN A 21 15.77 9.94 5.52
CA ASN A 21 15.22 9.47 6.78
C ASN A 21 13.70 9.63 6.71
N ILE A 22 13.08 8.93 5.75
CA ILE A 22 11.68 8.57 5.83
C ILE A 22 11.70 7.14 6.38
N GLU A 23 11.23 6.95 7.61
CA GLU A 23 10.84 5.64 8.12
C GLU A 23 9.81 5.08 7.15
N MET A 24 10.32 4.36 6.15
CA MET A 24 9.53 3.69 5.14
C MET A 24 8.59 2.78 5.89
N SER A 25 7.32 3.15 5.86
CA SER A 25 6.28 2.48 6.63
C SER A 25 6.26 1.00 6.23
N ILE A 26 5.84 0.14 7.16
CA ILE A 26 5.61 -1.28 6.85
C ILE A 26 4.74 -1.43 5.59
N TYR A 27 3.86 -0.44 5.35
CA TYR A 27 3.06 -0.26 4.15
C TYR A 27 3.91 -0.04 2.88
N ASP A 28 4.82 0.94 2.84
CA ASP A 28 5.76 1.12 1.72
C ASP A 28 6.54 -0.18 1.41
N LYS A 29 7.08 -0.85 2.44
CA LYS A 29 7.85 -2.10 2.27
C LYS A 29 7.01 -3.27 1.75
N MET A 30 5.75 -3.35 2.18
CA MET A 30 4.82 -4.36 1.66
C MET A 30 4.48 -4.11 0.21
N PHE A 31 4.19 -2.87 -0.17
CA PHE A 31 3.67 -2.61 -1.51
C PHE A 31 4.77 -2.42 -2.57
N GLU A 32 5.99 -2.03 -2.18
CA GLU A 32 7.10 -1.86 -3.13
C GLU A 32 7.72 -3.16 -3.65
N ASN A 33 7.65 -4.27 -2.88
CA ASN A 33 8.31 -5.54 -3.23
C ASN A 33 7.39 -6.76 -3.28
N MET A 34 6.12 -6.61 -2.92
CA MET A 34 5.16 -7.72 -2.96
C MET A 34 4.48 -7.77 -4.32
N ASP A 35 4.68 -8.88 -5.03
CA ASP A 35 3.85 -9.20 -6.18
C ASP A 35 2.42 -9.51 -5.68
N VAL A 36 1.58 -8.47 -5.66
CA VAL A 36 0.17 -8.55 -5.27
C VAL A 36 -0.56 -9.63 -6.07
N ASN A 37 -0.18 -9.86 -7.33
CA ASN A 37 -0.77 -10.92 -8.14
C ASN A 37 -0.39 -12.31 -7.62
N SER A 38 0.83 -12.52 -7.16
CA SER A 38 1.27 -13.79 -6.59
C SER A 38 0.68 -14.03 -5.20
N LEU A 39 0.53 -12.99 -4.37
CA LEU A 39 -0.14 -13.13 -3.06
C LEU A 39 -1.60 -13.55 -3.23
N LEU A 40 -2.32 -12.91 -4.15
CA LEU A 40 -3.75 -13.17 -4.36
C LEU A 40 -4.03 -14.52 -5.04
N LYS A 41 -3.04 -15.14 -5.69
CA LYS A 41 -3.13 -16.52 -6.19
C LYS A 41 -3.00 -17.58 -5.08
N ASN A 42 -2.47 -17.23 -3.91
CA ASN A 42 -2.40 -18.14 -2.78
C ASN A 42 -3.70 -18.08 -1.96
N HIS A 43 -4.68 -18.87 -2.38
CA HIS A 43 -6.01 -18.92 -1.75
C HIS A 43 -5.94 -19.12 -0.22
N ARG A 44 -5.02 -19.97 0.28
CA ARG A 44 -4.87 -20.21 1.72
C ARG A 44 -4.42 -18.96 2.47
N LEU A 45 -3.48 -18.21 1.88
CA LEU A 45 -2.97 -16.98 2.46
C LEU A 45 -4.05 -15.89 2.46
N VAL A 46 -4.76 -15.73 1.35
CA VAL A 46 -5.90 -14.79 1.23
C VAL A 46 -6.98 -15.12 2.26
N ASP A 47 -7.34 -16.40 2.41
CA ASP A 47 -8.33 -16.83 3.41
C ASP A 47 -7.90 -16.48 4.84
N SER A 48 -6.61 -16.62 5.16
CA SER A 48 -6.08 -16.25 6.47
C SER A 48 -6.19 -14.75 6.73
N TYR A 49 -5.88 -13.92 5.73
CA TYR A 49 -6.02 -12.47 5.85
C TYR A 49 -7.48 -12.04 5.93
N LEU A 50 -8.37 -12.62 5.12
CA LEU A 50 -9.80 -12.34 5.17
C LEU A 50 -10.40 -12.69 6.54
N LYS A 51 -10.06 -13.86 7.10
CA LYS A 51 -10.49 -14.20 8.46
C LYS A 51 -10.01 -13.18 9.48
N CYS A 52 -8.77 -12.71 9.38
CA CYS A 52 -8.27 -11.64 10.23
C CYS A 52 -9.10 -10.35 10.07
N PHE A 53 -9.31 -9.90 8.83
CA PHE A 53 -10.01 -8.64 8.53
C PHE A 53 -11.49 -8.70 8.92
N LEU A 54 -12.13 -9.86 8.83
CA LEU A 54 -13.54 -10.06 9.21
C LEU A 54 -13.76 -10.41 10.68
N ASN A 55 -12.70 -10.43 11.51
CA ASN A 55 -12.75 -10.87 12.92
C ASN A 55 -13.12 -12.36 13.12
N GLU A 56 -12.81 -13.22 12.16
CA GLU A 56 -13.16 -14.65 12.16
C GLU A 56 -11.97 -15.58 12.43
N GLY A 57 -10.79 -15.01 12.66
CA GLY A 57 -9.57 -15.77 12.93
C GLY A 57 -8.42 -14.92 13.42
N SER A 58 -7.29 -15.57 13.68
CA SER A 58 -6.06 -14.93 14.13
C SER A 58 -5.47 -14.00 13.06
N CYS A 59 -4.96 -12.85 13.48
CA CYS A 59 -4.15 -11.97 12.65
C CYS A 59 -2.66 -12.26 12.84
N THR A 60 -1.90 -12.24 11.76
CA THR A 60 -0.45 -12.01 11.87
C THR A 60 -0.22 -10.57 12.34
N HIS A 61 0.99 -10.27 12.86
CA HIS A 61 1.33 -8.89 13.26
C HIS A 61 1.06 -7.90 12.10
N ILE A 62 1.53 -8.25 10.91
CA ILE A 62 1.27 -7.52 9.66
C ILE A 62 -0.22 -7.36 9.36
N GLY A 63 -0.98 -8.46 9.41
CA GLY A 63 -2.41 -8.43 9.12
C GLY A 63 -3.19 -7.57 10.11
N HIS A 64 -2.74 -7.53 11.37
CA HIS A 64 -3.31 -6.65 12.38
C HIS A 64 -3.09 -5.17 12.03
N GLU A 65 -1.87 -4.78 11.68
CA GLU A 65 -1.57 -3.39 11.28
C GLU A 65 -2.42 -2.97 10.08
N VAL A 66 -2.52 -3.82 9.04
CA VAL A 66 -3.36 -3.55 7.87
C VAL A 66 -4.82 -3.37 8.27
N LYS A 67 -5.34 -4.29 9.09
CA LYS A 67 -6.73 -4.25 9.57
C LYS A 67 -7.08 -2.93 10.26
N MET A 68 -6.19 -2.42 11.09
CA MET A 68 -6.40 -1.15 11.82
C MET A 68 -6.52 0.06 10.88
N MET A 69 -5.92 -0.02 9.69
CA MET A 69 -5.96 1.06 8.69
C MET A 69 -7.19 0.98 7.77
N ILE A 70 -7.81 -0.19 7.63
CA ILE A 70 -8.93 -0.41 6.71
C ILE A 70 -10.04 0.64 6.84
N PRO A 71 -10.54 0.99 8.05
CA PRO A 71 -11.61 1.97 8.18
C PRO A 71 -11.25 3.34 7.61
N GLU A 72 -9.99 3.75 7.78
CA GLU A 72 -9.51 5.01 7.23
C GLU A 72 -9.32 4.93 5.72
N VAL A 73 -8.70 3.87 5.20
CA VAL A 73 -8.55 3.68 3.75
C VAL A 73 -9.91 3.71 3.05
N ILE A 74 -10.94 3.13 3.65
CA ILE A 74 -12.33 3.14 3.13
C ILE A 74 -12.91 4.56 3.11
N LYS A 75 -12.75 5.31 4.20
CA LYS A 75 -13.32 6.65 4.36
C LYS A 75 -12.61 7.71 3.51
N SER A 76 -11.29 7.72 3.52
CA SER A 76 -10.49 8.74 2.82
C SER A 76 -10.13 8.37 1.39
N ARG A 77 -10.30 7.09 1.01
CA ARG A 77 -9.77 6.51 -0.25
C ARG A 77 -8.26 6.69 -0.34
N CYS A 78 -7.54 6.33 0.73
CA CYS A 78 -6.08 6.41 0.81
C CYS A 78 -5.56 7.86 0.79
N GLY A 79 -6.15 8.76 1.58
CA GLY A 79 -5.86 10.20 1.55
C GLY A 79 -4.40 10.61 1.84
N THR A 80 -3.57 9.69 2.36
CA THR A 80 -2.15 9.91 2.66
C THR A 80 -1.21 9.00 1.86
N CYS A 81 -1.73 8.24 0.90
CA CYS A 81 -0.95 7.25 0.16
C CYS A 81 -0.19 7.89 -1.01
N GLY A 82 1.04 7.43 -1.23
CA GLY A 82 1.81 7.79 -2.44
C GLY A 82 1.25 7.13 -3.70
N GLU A 83 1.73 7.54 -4.87
CA GLU A 83 1.22 7.04 -6.18
C GLU A 83 1.33 5.52 -6.32
N ASN A 84 2.46 4.92 -5.91
CA ASN A 84 2.66 3.47 -5.99
C ASN A 84 1.66 2.69 -5.13
N GLN A 85 1.41 3.21 -3.93
CA GLN A 85 0.49 2.67 -2.96
C GLN A 85 -0.97 2.78 -3.43
N MET A 86 -1.33 3.91 -4.01
CA MET A 86 -2.62 4.13 -4.64
C MET A 86 -2.88 3.11 -5.75
N ARG A 87 -1.92 2.94 -6.68
CA ARG A 87 -2.01 1.95 -7.76
C ARG A 87 -2.15 0.53 -7.24
N ALA A 88 -1.35 0.17 -6.24
CA ALA A 88 -1.39 -1.15 -5.63
C ALA A 88 -2.71 -1.42 -4.90
N LEU A 89 -3.25 -0.41 -4.18
CA LEU A 89 -4.57 -0.49 -3.54
C LEU A 89 -5.67 -0.70 -4.58
N LYS A 90 -5.70 0.10 -5.65
CA LYS A 90 -6.68 -0.05 -6.74
C LYS A 90 -6.61 -1.44 -7.36
N ALA A 91 -5.40 -1.92 -7.67
CA ALA A 91 -5.20 -3.26 -8.22
C ALA A 91 -5.67 -4.37 -7.26
N GLY A 92 -5.31 -4.27 -5.97
CA GLY A 92 -5.72 -5.20 -4.94
C GLY A 92 -7.23 -5.25 -4.75
N LEU A 93 -7.90 -4.10 -4.69
CA LEU A 93 -9.36 -4.01 -4.59
C LEU A 93 -10.06 -4.62 -5.82
N ARG A 94 -9.61 -4.30 -7.04
CA ARG A 94 -10.18 -4.86 -8.28
C ARG A 94 -10.09 -6.39 -8.27
N LEU A 95 -8.93 -6.93 -7.92
CA LEU A 95 -8.73 -8.38 -7.86
C LEU A 95 -9.56 -9.03 -6.74
N PHE A 96 -9.64 -8.42 -5.57
CA PHE A 96 -10.43 -8.93 -4.46
C PHE A 96 -11.92 -9.02 -4.83
N ILE A 97 -12.48 -7.97 -5.42
CA ILE A 97 -13.89 -7.93 -5.85
C ILE A 97 -14.18 -8.98 -6.92
N VAL A 98 -13.30 -9.14 -7.92
CA VAL A 98 -13.50 -10.09 -9.01
C VAL A 98 -13.35 -11.54 -8.55
N LEU A 99 -12.34 -11.84 -7.75
CA LEU A 99 -12.03 -13.22 -7.36
C LEU A 99 -12.86 -13.71 -6.17
N ARG A 100 -13.35 -12.81 -5.31
CA ARG A 100 -14.00 -13.13 -4.04
C ARG A 100 -15.23 -12.22 -3.78
N PRO A 101 -16.23 -12.20 -4.67
CA PRO A 101 -17.37 -11.28 -4.56
C PRO A 101 -18.19 -11.47 -3.28
N ASP A 102 -18.35 -12.70 -2.79
CA ASP A 102 -19.09 -12.97 -1.55
C ASP A 102 -18.33 -12.45 -0.32
N ASP A 103 -17.01 -12.64 -0.27
CA ASP A 103 -16.18 -12.09 0.80
C ASP A 103 -16.11 -10.57 0.73
N TRP A 104 -16.19 -9.97 -0.46
CA TRP A 104 -16.32 -8.52 -0.61
C TRP A 104 -17.62 -8.00 0.02
N GLN A 105 -18.75 -8.70 -0.16
CA GLN A 105 -20.00 -8.31 0.51
C GLN A 105 -19.87 -8.37 2.03
N ARG A 106 -19.30 -9.45 2.55
CA ARG A 106 -19.04 -9.60 4.00
C ARG A 106 -18.09 -8.51 4.52
N PHE A 107 -17.10 -8.15 3.73
CA PHE A 107 -16.18 -7.07 4.05
C PHE A 107 -16.90 -5.73 4.15
N LEU A 108 -17.79 -5.41 3.19
CA LEU A 108 -18.64 -4.23 3.28
C LEU A 108 -19.58 -4.29 4.48
N ASP A 109 -20.12 -5.45 4.86
CA ASP A 109 -20.96 -5.56 6.07
C ASP A 109 -20.22 -5.19 7.35
N VAL A 110 -18.90 -5.43 7.40
CA VAL A 110 -18.06 -5.07 8.55
C VAL A 110 -17.65 -3.59 8.51
N TYR A 111 -17.25 -3.08 7.34
CA TYR A 111 -16.57 -1.78 7.25
C TYR A 111 -17.39 -0.65 6.60
N ASP A 112 -18.44 -0.99 5.86
CA ASP A 112 -19.39 -0.05 5.23
C ASP A 112 -20.82 -0.64 5.26
N PRO A 113 -21.39 -0.89 6.45
CA PRO A 113 -22.68 -1.57 6.59
C PRO A 113 -23.83 -0.82 5.91
N ASP A 114 -23.74 0.51 5.84
CA ASP A 114 -24.73 1.37 5.19
C ASP A 114 -24.50 1.56 3.68
N ARG A 115 -23.42 0.97 3.13
CA ARG A 115 -23.00 1.12 1.72
C ARG A 115 -22.81 2.58 1.28
N LYS A 116 -22.36 3.44 2.20
CA LYS A 116 -22.13 4.87 1.95
C LYS A 116 -20.82 5.12 1.23
N GLU A 117 -19.78 4.36 1.56
CA GLU A 117 -18.44 4.56 1.01
C GLU A 117 -18.23 3.76 -0.28
N TRP A 118 -18.92 2.64 -0.45
CA TRP A 118 -18.78 1.77 -1.63
C TRP A 118 -18.90 2.52 -2.97
N PRO A 119 -19.88 3.41 -3.21
CA PRO A 119 -19.93 4.18 -4.46
C PRO A 119 -18.67 5.03 -4.69
N HIS A 120 -18.11 5.60 -3.62
CA HIS A 120 -16.89 6.42 -3.69
C HIS A 120 -15.64 5.57 -3.91
N ILE A 121 -15.55 4.40 -3.27
CA ILE A 121 -14.46 3.43 -3.50
C ILE A 121 -14.51 2.94 -4.95
N LYS A 122 -15.70 2.59 -5.45
CA LYS A 122 -15.87 2.16 -6.83
C LYS A 122 -15.45 3.25 -7.82
N ALA A 123 -15.88 4.49 -7.60
CA ALA A 123 -15.47 5.62 -8.45
C ALA A 123 -13.95 5.86 -8.39
N PHE A 124 -13.35 5.75 -7.21
CA PHE A 124 -11.90 5.82 -7.03
C PHE A 124 -11.16 4.73 -7.80
N MET A 125 -11.67 3.49 -7.77
CA MET A 125 -11.11 2.39 -8.54
C MET A 125 -11.29 2.57 -10.05
N ASP A 126 -12.35 3.23 -10.50
CA ASP A 126 -12.63 3.44 -11.92
C ASP A 126 -11.94 4.70 -12.48
N SER A 127 -11.29 5.52 -11.63
CA SER A 127 -10.56 6.70 -12.09
C SER A 127 -9.23 6.29 -12.75
N ASP A 128 -8.97 6.86 -13.93
CA ASP A 128 -7.67 6.83 -14.57
C ASP A 128 -6.67 7.64 -13.72
N ASP A 129 -5.50 7.07 -13.43
CA ASP A 129 -4.35 7.77 -12.82
C ASP A 129 -3.49 8.39 -13.93
#